data_AF-A0A838IK91-F1
#
_entry.id   AF-A0A838IK91-F1
#
_cell.length_a   1.000
_cell.length_b   1.000
_cell.length_c   1.000
_cell.angle_alpha   90.00
_cell.angle_beta   90.00
_cell.angle_gamma   90.00
#
_symmetry.space_group_name_H-M   'P 1'
#
loop_
_entity.id
_entity.type
_entity.pdbx_description
1 polymer ?
#
loop_
_entity_poly.entity_id
_entity_poly.type
_entity_poly.pdbx_seq_one_letter_code
_entity_poly.pdbx_strand_id
1 'polypeptide(L)'
;MADENDGPEKRAQALEMVRRLHRAVDLMVAPLEARHRERLQCRMGCSACCVDDLSVFEVEAARIQAEHAELLEQARGRERGGCAFLDEGGACRIYESRPYVCRTQGLPLRWLELGDGVDEVVEFRDICALNETSEPIESLEDQECWTIGLVEQKLSELQQALGSEPERRVALRSLFRRGC
;
A
#
# COMPACT_ATOMS: atom_id res chain seq x y z
N MET A 1 -23.95 -14.81 24.80
CA MET A 1 -24.06 -13.33 24.87
C MET A 1 -22.76 -12.80 24.32
N ALA A 2 -22.73 -12.45 23.04
CA ALA A 2 -21.57 -11.78 22.45
C ALA A 2 -21.59 -10.34 22.94
N ASP A 3 -20.48 -9.90 23.53
CA ASP A 3 -20.35 -8.63 24.23
C ASP A 3 -20.26 -7.49 23.19
N GLU A 4 -21.24 -6.58 23.17
CA GLU A 4 -21.25 -5.40 22.29
C GLU A 4 -20.03 -4.48 22.52
N ASN A 5 -19.30 -4.67 23.62
CA ASN A 5 -18.10 -3.91 23.96
C ASN A 5 -16.81 -4.44 23.28
N ASP A 6 -16.86 -5.60 22.62
CA ASP A 6 -15.71 -6.25 21.96
C ASP A 6 -15.38 -5.60 20.60
N GLY A 7 -16.35 -4.93 19.96
CA GLY A 7 -16.19 -4.29 18.65
C GLY A 7 -15.12 -3.19 18.61
N PRO A 8 -15.16 -2.19 19.51
CA PRO A 8 -14.13 -1.14 19.59
C PRO A 8 -12.75 -1.66 19.93
N GLU A 9 -12.64 -2.63 20.85
CA GLU A 9 -11.37 -3.22 21.28
C GLU A 9 -10.72 -4.05 20.16
N LYS A 10 -11.49 -4.92 19.50
CA LYS A 10 -11.06 -5.66 18.30
C LYS A 10 -10.61 -4.73 17.18
N ARG A 11 -11.35 -3.64 16.95
CA ARG A 11 -10.95 -2.63 15.96
C ARG A 11 -9.60 -2.02 16.33
N ALA A 12 -9.42 -1.55 17.56
CA ALA A 12 -8.16 -0.97 18.00
C ALA A 12 -6.99 -1.96 17.86
N GLN A 13 -7.21 -3.23 18.20
CA GLN A 13 -6.23 -4.30 18.06
C GLN A 13 -5.84 -4.55 16.60
N ALA A 14 -6.82 -4.65 15.68
CA ALA A 14 -6.56 -4.84 14.27
C ALA A 14 -5.79 -3.65 13.65
N LEU A 15 -6.13 -2.42 14.03
CA LEU A 15 -5.40 -1.23 13.57
C LEU A 15 -3.94 -1.23 14.05
N GLU A 16 -3.70 -1.67 15.29
CA GLU A 16 -2.34 -1.87 15.81
C GLU A 16 -1.58 -2.97 15.05
N MET A 17 -2.25 -4.06 14.70
CA MET A 17 -1.66 -5.13 13.89
C MET A 17 -1.28 -4.64 12.49
N VAL A 18 -2.11 -3.81 11.85
CA VAL A 18 -1.77 -3.14 10.58
C VAL A 18 -0.55 -2.24 10.74
N ARG A 19 -0.46 -1.43 11.82
CA ARG A 19 0.73 -0.61 12.09
C ARG A 19 1.99 -1.46 12.19
N ARG A 20 1.94 -2.57 12.91
CA ARG A 20 3.07 -3.50 13.05
C ARG A 20 3.45 -4.14 11.72
N LEU A 21 2.46 -4.56 10.93
CA LEU A 21 2.68 -5.12 9.61
C LEU A 21 3.37 -4.10 8.68
N HIS A 22 2.92 -2.86 8.66
CA HIS A 22 3.54 -1.79 7.88
C HIS A 22 4.97 -1.49 8.31
N ARG A 23 5.24 -1.44 9.62
CA ARG A 23 6.62 -1.30 10.13
C ARG A 23 7.50 -2.48 9.74
N ALA A 24 6.96 -3.70 9.76
CA ALA A 24 7.68 -4.88 9.31
C ALA A 24 8.01 -4.79 7.82
N VAL A 25 7.06 -4.32 6.99
CA VAL A 25 7.31 -4.04 5.56
C VAL A 25 8.42 -3.02 5.40
N ASP A 26 8.39 -1.89 6.10
CA ASP A 26 9.46 -0.88 6.03
C ASP A 26 10.85 -1.47 6.32
N LEU A 27 10.94 -2.32 7.36
CA LEU A 27 12.19 -2.99 7.72
C LEU A 27 12.65 -4.00 6.67
N MET A 28 11.72 -4.72 6.05
CA MET A 28 12.04 -5.73 5.03
C MET A 28 12.37 -5.10 3.67
N VAL A 29 11.80 -3.94 3.32
CA VAL A 29 12.10 -3.24 2.07
C VAL A 29 13.38 -2.42 2.16
N ALA A 30 13.79 -1.94 3.34
CA ALA A 30 14.97 -1.09 3.47
C ALA A 30 16.26 -1.66 2.84
N PRO A 31 16.59 -2.96 2.95
CA PRO A 31 17.71 -3.56 2.23
C PRO A 31 17.56 -3.54 0.71
N LEU A 32 16.34 -3.71 0.20
CA LEU A 32 16.03 -3.62 -1.24
C LEU A 32 16.16 -2.18 -1.72
N GLU A 33 15.61 -1.21 -0.98
CA GLU A 33 15.76 0.22 -1.27
C GLU A 33 17.24 0.63 -1.31
N ALA A 34 18.04 0.14 -0.37
CA ALA A 34 19.47 0.42 -0.33
C ALA A 34 20.23 -0.17 -1.53
N ARG A 35 19.87 -1.40 -1.94
CA ARG A 35 20.45 -2.08 -3.11
C ARG A 35 20.08 -1.38 -4.40
N HIS A 36 18.83 -0.93 -4.52
CA HIS A 36 18.30 -0.28 -5.72
C HIS A 36 18.43 1.24 -5.72
N ARG A 37 19.26 1.82 -4.83
CA ARG A 37 19.39 3.27 -4.65
C ARG A 37 19.70 4.04 -5.94
N GLU A 38 20.45 3.43 -6.86
CA GLU A 38 20.83 4.07 -8.13
C GLU A 38 19.63 4.25 -9.07
N ARG A 39 18.62 3.37 -8.99
CA ARG A 39 17.41 3.43 -9.82
C ARG A 39 16.19 3.99 -9.09
N LEU A 40 16.12 3.83 -7.77
CA LEU A 40 14.94 4.17 -6.97
C LEU A 40 14.81 5.69 -6.78
N GLN A 41 13.86 6.30 -7.48
CA GLN A 41 13.51 7.72 -7.34
C GLN A 41 12.45 7.98 -6.27
N CYS A 42 11.77 6.92 -5.80
CA CYS A 42 10.65 7.02 -4.86
C CYS A 42 11.13 7.53 -3.49
N ARG A 43 10.63 8.71 -3.10
CA ARG A 43 10.85 9.35 -1.80
C ARG A 43 9.72 10.34 -1.53
N MET A 44 9.65 10.90 -0.32
CA MET A 44 8.77 12.04 -0.05
C MET A 44 8.98 13.13 -1.12
N GLY A 45 7.89 13.58 -1.75
CA GLY A 45 7.92 14.56 -2.84
C GLY A 45 8.08 13.96 -4.24
N CYS A 46 8.33 12.65 -4.38
CA CYS A 46 8.22 11.96 -5.67
C CYS A 46 6.75 11.62 -5.94
N SER A 47 6.05 12.47 -6.69
CA SER A 47 4.60 12.32 -6.95
C SER A 47 4.26 11.81 -8.35
N ALA A 48 5.24 11.55 -9.21
CA ALA A 48 5.00 11.26 -10.62
C ALA A 48 4.30 9.90 -10.88
N CYS A 49 4.41 8.93 -9.96
CA CYS A 49 3.62 7.68 -9.99
C CYS A 49 2.48 7.63 -8.96
N CYS A 50 2.27 8.70 -8.20
CA CYS A 50 1.18 8.76 -7.22
C CYS A 50 -0.15 9.05 -7.94
N VAL A 51 -0.79 7.99 -8.44
CA VAL A 51 -2.01 8.11 -9.26
C VAL A 51 -3.30 8.18 -8.43
N ASP A 52 -4.37 8.62 -9.10
CA ASP A 52 -5.68 8.88 -8.50
C ASP A 52 -6.38 7.58 -8.05
N ASP A 53 -6.39 6.56 -8.92
CA ASP A 53 -7.26 5.38 -8.78
C ASP A 53 -6.72 4.29 -7.84
N LEU A 54 -5.79 4.66 -6.93
CA LEU A 54 -5.26 3.73 -5.94
C LEU A 54 -6.34 3.32 -4.93
N SER A 55 -6.58 2.02 -4.84
CA SER A 55 -7.41 1.41 -3.81
C SER A 55 -6.54 0.66 -2.81
N VAL A 56 -7.01 0.56 -1.56
CA VAL A 56 -6.31 -0.11 -0.45
C VAL A 56 -7.25 -1.04 0.29
N PHE A 57 -6.71 -1.96 1.09
CA PHE A 57 -7.53 -2.81 1.95
C PHE A 57 -8.36 -1.96 2.92
N GLU A 58 -9.58 -2.40 3.24
CA GLU A 58 -10.47 -1.63 4.11
C GLU A 58 -9.87 -1.41 5.50
N VAL A 59 -9.11 -2.37 6.02
CA VAL A 59 -8.41 -2.21 7.31
C VAL A 59 -7.31 -1.14 7.27
N GLU A 60 -6.67 -0.93 6.11
CA GLU A 60 -5.71 0.15 5.93
C GLU A 60 -6.40 1.51 5.83
N ALA A 61 -7.52 1.58 5.10
CA ALA A 61 -8.37 2.77 5.04
C ALA A 61 -8.89 3.15 6.44
N ALA A 62 -9.33 2.16 7.22
CA ALA A 62 -9.77 2.35 8.61
C ALA A 62 -8.65 2.93 9.50
N ARG A 63 -7.40 2.50 9.30
CA ARG A 63 -6.24 3.08 9.98
C ARG A 63 -6.01 4.53 9.59
N ILE A 64 -6.05 4.83 8.28
CA ILE A 64 -5.89 6.21 7.80
C ILE A 64 -6.98 7.10 8.39
N GLN A 65 -8.23 6.65 8.41
CA GLN A 65 -9.35 7.38 9.01
C GLN A 65 -9.16 7.65 10.50
N ALA A 66 -8.64 6.66 11.24
CA ALA A 66 -8.38 6.81 12.67
C ALA A 66 -7.22 7.78 12.97
N GLU A 67 -6.16 7.76 12.15
CA GLU A 67 -4.95 8.56 12.37
C GLU A 67 -5.05 9.99 11.78
N HIS A 68 -5.87 10.19 10.74
CA HIS A 68 -5.93 11.43 9.96
C HIS A 68 -7.35 12.00 9.85
N ALA A 69 -8.21 11.74 10.84
CA ALA A 69 -9.60 12.19 10.83
C ALA A 69 -9.72 13.69 10.51
N GLU A 70 -8.94 14.54 11.19
CA GLU A 70 -8.98 15.99 10.97
C GLU A 70 -8.67 16.39 9.52
N LEU A 71 -7.64 15.79 8.92
CA LEU A 71 -7.27 16.01 7.53
C LEU A 71 -8.41 15.65 6.57
N LEU A 72 -9.04 14.49 6.78
CA LEU A 72 -10.11 13.97 5.93
C LEU A 72 -11.41 14.81 6.02
N GLU A 73 -11.64 15.45 7.17
CA GLU A 73 -12.79 16.33 7.41
C GLU A 73 -12.62 17.72 6.82
N GLN A 74 -11.46 18.32 7.06
CA GLN A 74 -11.26 19.75 6.87
C GLN A 74 -10.66 20.07 5.51
N ALA A 75 -9.74 19.23 5.03
CA ALA A 75 -9.05 19.47 3.78
C ALA A 75 -9.82 18.91 2.58
N ARG A 76 -9.54 19.47 1.40
CA ARG A 76 -9.91 18.84 0.13
C ARG A 76 -8.83 17.83 -0.27
N GLY A 77 -9.26 16.77 -0.95
CA GLY A 77 -8.34 15.95 -1.73
C GLY A 77 -7.73 16.80 -2.86
N ARG A 78 -6.50 16.51 -3.26
CA ARG A 78 -5.91 17.12 -4.46
C ARG A 78 -6.80 16.85 -5.68
N GLU A 79 -6.76 17.75 -6.67
CA GLU A 79 -7.43 17.56 -7.95
C GLU A 79 -7.06 16.22 -8.61
N ARG A 80 -7.96 15.72 -9.45
CA ARG A 80 -7.76 14.46 -10.19
C ARG A 80 -6.52 14.53 -11.08
N GLY A 81 -5.95 13.36 -11.37
CA GLY A 81 -4.65 13.24 -12.04
C GLY A 81 -3.46 13.07 -11.09
N GLY A 82 -3.72 12.97 -9.78
CA GLY A 82 -2.75 12.52 -8.79
C GLY A 82 -3.44 12.03 -7.52
N CYS A 83 -2.71 11.33 -6.66
CA CYS A 83 -3.21 10.81 -5.39
C CYS A 83 -3.83 11.96 -4.56
N ALA A 84 -5.03 11.71 -4.03
CA ALA A 84 -5.79 12.71 -3.28
C ALA A 84 -5.04 13.22 -2.04
N PHE A 85 -4.10 12.45 -1.48
CA PHE A 85 -3.34 12.79 -0.28
C PHE A 85 -2.13 13.68 -0.53
N LEU A 86 -1.76 13.95 -1.78
CA LEU A 86 -0.69 14.89 -2.09
C LEU A 86 -1.09 16.32 -1.70
N ASP A 87 -0.14 17.11 -1.21
CA ASP A 87 -0.27 18.56 -1.08
C ASP A 87 0.10 19.27 -2.40
N GLU A 88 0.08 20.61 -2.38
CA GLU A 88 0.43 21.45 -3.53
C GLU A 88 1.89 21.27 -3.98
N GLY A 89 2.78 20.93 -3.05
CA GLY A 89 4.19 20.64 -3.31
C GLY A 89 4.48 19.21 -3.74
N GLY A 90 3.46 18.34 -3.83
CA GLY A 90 3.62 16.93 -4.17
C GLY A 90 4.09 16.04 -3.01
N ALA A 91 4.11 16.54 -1.77
CA ALA A 91 4.39 15.72 -0.60
C ALA A 91 3.12 15.00 -0.12
N CYS A 92 3.28 13.77 0.38
CA CYS A 92 2.15 12.98 0.87
C CYS A 92 1.79 13.41 2.29
N ARG A 93 0.55 13.88 2.49
CA ARG A 93 0.05 14.33 3.80
C ARG A 93 -0.10 13.20 4.84
N ILE A 94 -0.03 11.95 4.39
CA ILE A 94 -0.11 10.74 5.24
C ILE A 94 1.12 9.85 5.09
N TYR A 95 2.29 10.40 4.76
CA TYR A 95 3.47 9.61 4.39
C TYR A 95 3.85 8.53 5.42
N GLU A 96 3.91 8.87 6.70
CA GLU A 96 4.18 7.90 7.78
C GLU A 96 3.09 6.81 7.85
N SER A 97 1.86 7.20 7.54
CA SER A 97 0.70 6.30 7.53
C SER A 97 0.48 5.59 6.20
N ARG A 98 1.38 5.75 5.22
CA ARG A 98 1.20 5.25 3.85
C ARG A 98 0.80 3.75 3.83
N PRO A 99 -0.19 3.36 3.01
CA PRO A 99 -0.61 1.97 2.82
C PRO A 99 0.53 1.07 2.31
N TYR A 100 0.36 -0.25 2.42
CA TYR A 100 1.27 -1.28 1.91
C TYR A 100 1.67 -1.03 0.46
N VAL A 101 0.70 -0.82 -0.44
CA VAL A 101 0.99 -0.55 -1.87
C VAL A 101 1.93 0.63 -2.05
N CYS A 102 1.78 1.68 -1.24
CA CYS A 102 2.64 2.87 -1.29
C CYS A 102 4.03 2.66 -0.64
N ARG A 103 4.22 1.60 0.15
CA ARG A 103 5.52 1.24 0.76
C ARG A 103 6.39 0.46 -0.20
N THR A 104 5.76 -0.38 -1.00
CA THR A 104 6.43 -1.22 -1.99
C THR A 104 6.52 -0.53 -3.35
N GLN A 105 5.70 0.50 -3.60
CA GLN A 105 5.72 1.30 -4.82
C GLN A 105 7.13 1.79 -5.15
N GLY A 106 7.62 1.40 -6.33
CA GLY A 106 8.92 1.79 -6.87
C GLY A 106 10.01 0.73 -6.74
N LEU A 107 9.86 -0.26 -5.86
CA LEU A 107 10.73 -1.43 -5.84
C LEU A 107 10.49 -2.28 -7.08
N PRO A 108 11.47 -3.10 -7.51
CA PRO A 108 11.18 -4.23 -8.38
C PRO A 108 10.23 -5.18 -7.65
N LEU A 109 9.06 -5.40 -8.23
CA LEU A 109 7.99 -6.23 -7.70
C LEU A 109 8.04 -7.59 -8.39
N ARG A 110 7.63 -8.62 -7.67
CA ARG A 110 7.55 -10.01 -8.14
C ARG A 110 6.32 -10.69 -7.58
N TRP A 111 5.59 -11.46 -8.39
CA TRP A 111 4.50 -12.32 -7.92
C TRP A 111 4.36 -13.56 -8.79
N LEU A 112 3.68 -14.57 -8.26
CA LEU A 112 3.47 -15.86 -8.90
C LEU A 112 1.98 -16.07 -9.12
N GLU A 113 1.59 -16.44 -10.33
CA GLU A 113 0.21 -16.81 -10.67
C GLU A 113 0.18 -18.20 -11.32
N LEU A 114 -1.00 -18.83 -11.31
CA LEU A 114 -1.21 -20.09 -12.02
C LEU A 114 -1.36 -19.81 -13.52
N GLY A 115 -0.59 -20.52 -14.34
CA GLY A 115 -0.69 -20.49 -15.79
C GLY A 115 -1.87 -21.32 -16.31
N ASP A 116 -2.01 -21.34 -17.64
CA ASP A 116 -3.07 -22.09 -18.31
C ASP A 116 -2.80 -23.61 -18.32
N GLY A 117 -1.56 -24.04 -18.07
CA GLY A 117 -1.16 -25.44 -17.94
C GLY A 117 -1.44 -26.04 -16.56
N VAL A 118 -1.57 -27.37 -16.51
CA VAL A 118 -1.67 -28.12 -15.24
C VAL A 118 -0.37 -27.94 -14.45
N ASP A 119 -0.48 -27.46 -13.21
CA ASP A 119 0.64 -27.16 -12.32
C ASP A 119 1.67 -26.16 -12.89
N GLU A 120 1.26 -25.35 -13.87
CA GLU A 120 2.08 -24.27 -14.39
C GLU A 120 2.02 -23.06 -13.44
N VAL A 121 3.18 -22.60 -13.00
CA VAL A 121 3.32 -21.35 -12.22
C VAL A 121 4.12 -20.37 -13.05
N VAL A 122 3.52 -19.20 -13.31
CA VAL A 122 4.13 -18.12 -14.07
C VAL A 122 4.56 -17.02 -13.11
N GLU A 123 5.81 -16.58 -13.24
CA GLU A 123 6.33 -15.44 -12.51
C GLU A 123 6.14 -14.15 -13.31
N PHE A 124 5.63 -13.13 -12.64
CA PHE A 124 5.48 -11.78 -13.15
C PHE A 124 6.36 -10.82 -12.35
N ARG A 125 6.88 -9.81 -13.05
CA ARG A 125 7.66 -8.73 -12.47
C ARG A 125 7.21 -7.39 -13.00
N ASP A 126 7.28 -6.37 -12.16
CA ASP A 126 6.97 -5.00 -12.54
C ASP A 126 7.82 -4.01 -11.75
N ILE A 127 8.01 -2.81 -12.27
CA ILE A 127 8.66 -1.71 -11.56
C ILE A 127 8.02 -0.39 -12.01
N CYS A 128 8.11 0.62 -11.15
CA CYS A 128 7.74 1.96 -11.58
C CYS A 128 8.58 2.38 -12.81
N ALA A 129 7.90 2.84 -13.86
CA ALA A 129 8.53 3.34 -15.09
C ALA A 129 9.60 4.43 -14.86
N LEU A 130 9.53 5.16 -13.74
CA LEU A 130 10.53 6.17 -13.36
C LEU A 130 11.83 5.58 -12.81
N ASN A 131 11.80 4.31 -12.42
CA ASN A 131 12.92 3.56 -11.87
C ASN A 131 13.43 2.51 -12.87
N GLU A 132 12.89 2.47 -14.09
CA GLU A 132 13.45 1.67 -15.18
C GLU A 132 14.85 2.17 -15.53
N THR A 133 15.75 1.24 -15.81
CA THR A 133 17.12 1.52 -16.24
C THR A 133 17.45 0.73 -17.49
N SER A 134 18.68 0.83 -17.97
CA SER A 134 19.17 -0.03 -19.06
C SER A 134 19.24 -1.51 -18.67
N GLU A 135 19.32 -1.83 -17.38
CA GLU A 135 19.22 -3.20 -16.88
C GLU A 135 17.73 -3.56 -16.69
N PRO A 136 17.21 -4.56 -17.43
CA PRO A 136 15.83 -5.03 -17.29
C PRO A 136 15.57 -5.65 -15.91
N ILE A 137 14.34 -5.62 -15.44
CA ILE A 137 13.98 -6.20 -14.13
C ILE A 137 13.93 -7.73 -14.15
N GLU A 138 13.78 -8.30 -15.34
CA GLU A 138 13.77 -9.72 -15.62
C GLU A 138 15.16 -10.34 -15.42
N SER A 139 16.24 -9.55 -15.47
CA SER A 139 17.59 -10.04 -15.19
C SER A 139 17.99 -9.98 -13.71
N LEU A 140 17.16 -9.38 -12.84
CA LEU A 140 17.44 -9.31 -11.41
C LEU A 140 17.31 -10.69 -10.74
N GLU A 141 18.03 -10.91 -9.65
CA GLU A 141 17.83 -12.12 -8.85
C GLU A 141 16.53 -12.02 -8.03
N ASP A 142 15.92 -13.16 -7.67
CA ASP A 142 14.65 -13.20 -6.93
C ASP A 142 14.69 -12.39 -5.62
N GLN A 143 15.80 -12.49 -4.88
CA GLN A 143 16.02 -11.76 -3.63
C GLN A 143 16.18 -10.24 -3.81
N GLU A 144 16.29 -9.76 -5.04
CA GLU A 144 16.35 -8.34 -5.38
C GLU A 144 14.96 -7.77 -5.73
N CYS A 145 13.94 -8.63 -5.79
CA CYS A 145 12.56 -8.26 -6.02
C CYS A 145 11.72 -8.43 -4.74
N TRP A 146 10.85 -7.46 -4.49
CA TRP A 146 9.84 -7.57 -3.45
C TRP A 146 8.75 -8.56 -3.89
N THR A 147 8.65 -9.69 -3.19
CA THR A 147 7.63 -10.69 -3.48
C THR A 147 6.28 -10.30 -2.87
N ILE A 148 5.29 -10.08 -3.73
CA ILE A 148 3.91 -9.73 -3.39
C ILE A 148 3.13 -11.00 -2.98
N GLY A 149 2.03 -10.81 -2.24
CA GLY A 149 1.14 -11.90 -1.82
C GLY A 149 1.05 -12.05 -0.30
N LEU A 150 2.16 -12.33 0.39
CA LEU A 150 2.12 -12.64 1.83
C LEU A 150 1.55 -11.51 2.70
N VAL A 151 1.91 -10.26 2.38
CA VAL A 151 1.42 -9.10 3.13
C VAL A 151 -0.05 -8.83 2.81
N GLU A 152 -0.48 -9.03 1.57
CA GLU A 152 -1.87 -8.86 1.14
C GLU A 152 -2.77 -9.91 1.77
N GLN A 153 -2.30 -11.16 1.87
CA GLN A 153 -2.97 -12.21 2.62
C GLN A 153 -3.16 -11.80 4.08
N LYS A 154 -2.11 -11.29 4.74
CA LYS A 154 -2.22 -10.82 6.14
C LYS A 154 -3.19 -9.64 6.27
N LEU A 155 -3.21 -8.70 5.33
CA LEU A 155 -4.16 -7.58 5.34
C LEU A 155 -5.60 -8.07 5.16
N SER A 156 -5.81 -9.05 4.28
CA SER A 156 -7.09 -9.73 4.09
C SER A 156 -7.55 -10.43 5.37
N GLU A 157 -6.68 -11.18 6.05
CA GLU A 157 -6.98 -11.83 7.34
C GLU A 157 -7.38 -10.80 8.42
N LEU A 158 -6.64 -9.69 8.50
CA LEU A 158 -6.91 -8.62 9.46
C LEU A 158 -8.26 -7.94 9.23
N GLN A 159 -8.67 -7.73 7.97
CA GLN A 159 -9.98 -7.12 7.70
C GLN A 159 -11.14 -8.09 7.86
N GLN A 160 -10.94 -9.38 7.55
CA GLN A 160 -11.91 -10.43 7.87
C GLN A 160 -12.18 -10.55 9.37
N ALA A 161 -11.14 -10.40 10.20
CA ALA A 161 -11.28 -10.36 11.66
C ALA A 161 -12.16 -9.19 12.15
N LEU A 162 -12.37 -8.16 11.32
CA LEU A 162 -13.27 -7.03 11.56
C LEU A 162 -14.65 -7.18 10.92
N GLY A 163 -14.94 -8.34 10.30
CA GLY A 163 -16.20 -8.59 9.59
C GLY A 163 -16.27 -7.96 8.19
N SER A 164 -15.12 -7.58 7.62
CA SER A 164 -15.04 -7.12 6.23
C SER A 164 -14.81 -8.28 5.26
N GLU A 165 -15.28 -8.14 4.02
CA GLU A 165 -15.00 -9.11 2.94
C GLU A 165 -13.49 -9.15 2.63
N PRO A 166 -12.88 -10.31 2.37
CA PRO A 166 -11.43 -10.48 2.20
C PRO A 166 -10.81 -9.59 1.10
N GLU A 167 -11.55 -9.38 0.02
CA GLU A 167 -11.09 -8.62 -1.15
C GLU A 167 -11.61 -7.18 -1.16
N ARG A 168 -12.27 -6.74 -0.08
CA ARG A 168 -12.82 -5.38 -0.03
C ARG A 168 -11.70 -4.34 -0.12
N ARG A 169 -11.82 -3.49 -1.14
CA ARG A 169 -10.93 -2.35 -1.39
C ARG A 169 -11.68 -1.04 -1.23
N VAL A 170 -10.97 -0.02 -0.76
CA VAL A 170 -11.47 1.36 -0.62
C VAL A 170 -10.56 2.28 -1.43
N ALA A 171 -11.14 3.11 -2.29
CA ALA A 171 -10.38 4.12 -3.03
C ALA A 171 -9.84 5.17 -2.06
N LEU A 172 -8.54 5.51 -2.14
CA LEU A 172 -7.94 6.49 -1.23
C LEU A 172 -8.66 7.85 -1.29
N ARG A 173 -9.10 8.27 -2.47
CA ARG A 173 -9.86 9.52 -2.66
C ARG A 173 -11.18 9.53 -1.89
N SER A 174 -11.87 8.40 -1.77
CA SER A 174 -13.18 8.34 -1.12
C SER A 174 -13.10 8.56 0.40
N LEU A 175 -11.89 8.65 0.97
CA LEU A 175 -11.70 8.93 2.39
C LEU A 175 -11.96 10.41 2.73
N PHE A 176 -11.84 11.34 1.77
CA PHE A 176 -12.09 12.76 2.01
C PHE A 176 -13.61 13.05 2.01
N ARG A 177 -14.11 13.76 3.03
CA ARG A 177 -15.53 14.18 3.06
C ARG A 177 -15.84 15.30 2.08
N ARG A 178 -14.86 16.14 1.79
CA ARG A 178 -14.97 17.22 0.81
C ARG A 178 -14.39 16.72 -0.50
N GLY A 179 -15.23 16.59 -1.51
CA GLY A 179 -14.79 16.31 -2.88
C GLY A 179 -13.78 17.36 -3.34
N CYS A 180 -12.91 16.96 -4.27
CA CYS A 180 -12.10 17.87 -5.07
C CYS A 180 -13.03 18.80 -5.87
#